data_AF-A0AAE9ZBB5-F1
#
_entry.id   AF-A0AAE9ZBB5-F1
#
_cell.length_a   1.000
_cell.length_b   1.000
_cell.length_c   1.000
_cell.angle_alpha   90.00
_cell.angle_beta   90.00
_cell.angle_gamma   90.00
#
_symmetry.space_group_name_H-M   'P 1'
#
loop_
_entity.id
_entity.type
_entity.pdbx_description
1 polymer ?
#
loop_
_entity_poly.entity_id
_entity_poly.type
_entity_poly.pdbx_seq_one_letter_code
_entity_poly.pdbx_strand_id
1 'polypeptide(L)' 'MAIKAHMDTLNRRHQELEAAISSESKHPGHDELRLVELKRQKLKIKDQLEELRSQSKTLN' A
#
# COMPACT_ATOMS: atom_id res chain seq x y z
N MET A 1 13.66 -7.86 -14.78
CA MET A 1 13.83 -6.39 -14.61
C MET A 1 12.54 -5.56 -14.78
N ALA A 2 11.34 -6.14 -15.00
CA ALA A 2 10.08 -5.38 -14.95
C ALA A 2 9.35 -5.50 -13.58
N ILE A 3 9.32 -6.70 -13.00
CA ILE A 3 8.64 -6.98 -11.71
C ILE A 3 9.23 -6.13 -10.57
N LYS A 4 10.56 -5.98 -10.52
CA LYS A 4 11.24 -5.19 -9.48
C LYS A 4 10.84 -3.71 -9.52
N ALA A 5 10.79 -3.10 -10.71
CA ALA A 5 10.33 -1.73 -10.90
C ALA A 5 8.85 -1.53 -10.52
N HIS A 6 8.02 -2.55 -10.78
CA HIS A 6 6.62 -2.53 -10.38
C HIS A 6 6.48 -2.62 -8.85
N MET A 7 7.29 -3.47 -8.21
CA MET A 7 7.35 -3.59 -6.75
C MET A 7 7.81 -2.30 -6.07
N ASP A 8 8.81 -1.61 -6.64
CA ASP A 8 9.27 -0.31 -6.13
C ASP A 8 8.19 0.77 -6.24
N THR A 9 7.41 0.76 -7.32
CA THR A 9 6.29 1.69 -7.52
C THR A 9 5.18 1.45 -6.49
N LEU A 10 4.81 0.19 -6.25
CA LEU A 10 3.83 -0.18 -5.24
C LEU A 10 4.32 0.13 -3.83
N ASN A 11 5.59 -0.07 -3.53
CA ASN A 11 6.19 0.31 -2.25
C ASN A 11 6.10 1.82 -2.00
N ARG A 12 6.38 2.66 -3.02
CA ARG A 12 6.21 4.12 -2.90
C ARG A 12 4.77 4.50 -2.58
N ARG A 13 3.80 3.96 -3.32
CA ARG A 13 2.37 4.19 -3.04
C ARG A 13 1.97 3.71 -1.64
N HIS A 14 2.51 2.58 -1.18
CA HIS A 14 2.26 2.10 0.18
C HIS A 14 2.78 3.08 1.23
N GLN A 15 3.99 3.64 1.04
CA GLN A 15 4.53 4.66 1.95
C GLN A 15 3.71 5.96 1.95
N GLU A 16 3.22 6.40 0.81
CA GLU A 16 2.33 7.57 0.71
C GLU A 16 1.01 7.34 1.45
N LEU A 17 0.40 6.16 1.29
CA LEU A 17 -0.82 5.79 2.02
C LEU A 17 -0.59 5.72 3.53
N GLU A 18 0.53 5.17 3.98
CA GLU A 18 0.89 5.14 5.41
C GLU A 18 1.04 6.56 5.99
N ALA A 19 1.70 7.45 5.24
CA ALA A 19 1.85 8.84 5.65
C ALA A 19 0.49 9.55 5.72
N ALA A 20 -0.38 9.33 4.73
CA ALA A 20 -1.73 9.86 4.73
C ALA A 20 -2.55 9.34 5.92
N ILE A 21 -2.55 8.03 6.18
CA ILE A 21 -3.24 7.42 7.33
C ILE A 21 -2.72 7.99 8.65
N SER A 22 -1.40 8.14 8.81
CA SER A 22 -0.79 8.68 10.02
C SER A 22 -1.15 10.15 10.25
N SER A 23 -1.21 10.94 9.18
CA SER A 23 -1.64 12.34 9.24
C SER A 23 -3.12 12.46 9.60
N GLU A 24 -3.98 11.68 8.95
CA GLU A 24 -5.42 11.64 9.18
C GLU A 24 -5.71 11.16 10.61
N SER A 25 -5.06 10.07 11.07
CA SER A 25 -5.21 9.51 12.42
C SER A 25 -4.80 10.46 13.55
N LYS A 26 -3.94 11.44 13.27
CA LYS A 26 -3.50 12.44 14.25
C LYS A 26 -4.44 13.64 14.35
N HIS A 27 -5.33 13.84 13.37
CA HIS A 27 -6.28 14.94 13.40
C HIS A 27 -7.49 14.60 14.27
N PRO A 28 -7.84 15.41 15.30
CA PRO A 28 -8.94 15.14 16.23
C PRO A 28 -10.36 15.35 15.65
N GLY A 29 -10.51 15.27 14.32
CA GLY A 29 -11.77 15.35 13.59
C GLY A 29 -11.70 14.57 12.28
N HIS A 30 -10.86 13.54 12.23
CA HIS A 30 -10.66 12.79 11.01
C HIS A 30 -11.94 12.09 10.59
N ASP A 31 -12.19 12.03 9.30
CA ASP A 31 -13.31 11.26 8.78
C ASP A 31 -12.97 9.76 8.87
N GLU A 32 -13.66 9.03 9.75
CA GLU A 32 -13.49 7.58 9.89
C GLU A 32 -13.66 6.86 8.55
N LEU A 33 -14.55 7.34 7.67
CA LEU A 33 -14.73 6.77 6.33
C LEU A 33 -13.44 6.88 5.51
N ARG A 34 -12.80 8.05 5.53
CA ARG A 34 -11.55 8.30 4.82
C ARG A 34 -10.42 7.43 5.37
N LEU A 35 -10.33 7.27 6.69
CA LEU A 35 -9.36 6.36 7.31
C LEU A 35 -9.60 4.90 6.88
N VAL A 36 -10.86 4.45 6.82
CA VAL A 36 -11.22 3.10 6.38
C VAL A 36 -10.89 2.90 4.90
N GLU A 37 -11.15 3.87 4.04
CA GLU A 37 -10.78 3.82 2.62
C GLU A 37 -9.27 3.73 2.43
N LEU A 38 -8.49 4.56 3.14
CA LEU A 38 -7.04 4.53 3.06
C LEU A 38 -6.48 3.18 3.54
N LYS A 39 -7.01 2.62 4.63
CA LYS A 39 -6.66 1.28 5.11
C LYS A 39 -7.02 0.18 4.09
N ARG A 40 -8.16 0.28 3.41
CA ARG A 40 -8.55 -0.63 2.32
C ARG A 40 -7.60 -0.54 1.14
N GLN A 41 -7.19 0.67 0.74
CA GLN A 41 -6.21 0.87 -0.32
C GLN A 41 -4.85 0.29 0.08
N LYS A 42 -4.41 0.52 1.32
CA LYS A 42 -3.19 -0.07 1.86
C LYS A 42 -3.22 -1.60 1.81
N LEU A 43 -4.35 -2.21 2.20
CA LEU A 43 -4.52 -3.66 2.13
C LEU A 43 -4.40 -4.18 0.69
N LYS A 44 -5.08 -3.54 -0.27
CA LYS A 44 -4.98 -3.90 -1.69
C LYS A 44 -3.54 -3.84 -2.22
N ILE A 45 -2.79 -2.79 -1.88
CA ILE A 45 -1.38 -2.69 -2.31
C ILE A 45 -0.53 -3.77 -1.66
N LYS A 46 -0.79 -4.10 -0.40
CA LYS A 46 -0.12 -5.21 0.27
C LYS A 46 -0.40 -6.54 -0.43
N ASP A 47 -1.65 -6.81 -0.79
CA ASP A 47 -2.04 -8.03 -1.51
C ASP A 47 -1.37 -8.10 -2.89
N GLN A 48 -1.34 -6.99 -3.63
CA GLN A 48 -0.63 -6.89 -4.91
C GLN A 48 0.88 -7.12 -4.75
N LEU A 49 1.50 -6.60 -3.69
CA LEU A 49 2.91 -6.83 -3.38
C LEU A 49 3.17 -8.30 -3.04
N GLU A 50 2.29 -8.95 -2.27
CA GLU A 50 2.40 -10.38 -1.98
C GLU A 50 2.21 -11.23 -3.24
N GLU A 51 1.26 -10.89 -4.10
CA GLU A 51 1.05 -11.56 -5.38
C GLU A 51 2.29 -11.43 -6.28
N LEU A 52 2.85 -10.22 -6.41
CA LEU A 52 4.09 -9.98 -7.16
C LEU A 52 5.30 -10.70 -6.55
N ARG A 53 5.40 -10.76 -5.22
CA ARG A 53 6.44 -11.54 -4.53
C ARG A 53 6.28 -13.03 -4.80
N SER A 54 5.05 -13.54 -4.76
CA SER A 54 4.73 -14.93 -5.07
C SER A 54 5.12 -15.25 -6.51
N GLN A 55 4.68 -14.44 -7.48
CA GLN A 55 5.06 -14.59 -8.89
C GLN A 55 6.58 -14.54 -9.09
N SER A 56 7.29 -13.60 -8.43
CA SER A 56 8.75 -13.53 -8.49
C SER A 56 9.42 -14.78 -7.91
N LYS A 57 8.81 -15.43 -6.92
CA LYS A 57 9.33 -16.66 -6.30
C LYS A 57 9.09 -17.88 -7.19
N THR A 58 7.98 -17.94 -7.93
CA THR A 58 7.69 -19.04 -8.87
C THR A 58 8.53 -18.96 -10.15
N LEU A 59 9.08 -17.79 -10.47
CA LEU A 59 9.91 -17.54 -11.66
C LEU A 59 11.42 -17.72 -11.44
N ASN A 60 11.87 -18.11 -10.24
CA ASN A 60 13.28 -18.41 -9.93
C ASN A 60 13.50 -19.90 -9.66
#